data_AF-A0A2A2T9Q7-F1
#
_entry.id   AF-A0A2A2T9Q7-F1
#
_cell.length_a   1.000
_cell.length_b   1.000
_cell.length_c   1.000
_cell.angle_alpha   90.00
_cell.angle_beta   90.00
_cell.angle_gamma   90.00
#
_symmetry.space_group_name_H-M   'P 1'
#
loop_
_entity.id
_entity.type
_entity.pdbx_description
1 polymer ?
#
loop_
_entity_poly.entity_id
_entity_poly.type
_entity_poly.pdbx_seq_one_letter_code
_entity_poly.pdbx_strand_id
1 'polypeptide(L)'
;FKFMPLVNGKIIEAILNQPLSELENISWKSAFEKQLLVVKQKLAEQDIQPSAILLTGSASKMYFILDICQNVFPELPCKRDGEPELCIARGLARWGRVYLRTAGFIDEITKFLDTELTSIIGKYIPFFLNKLAEELATGLVDEVIKTSIKSWRNRNVVSLKELEIEIENKAKIWLTSNNANQIVTNCLLDWLTQVQNEVQEQTNSICRKYGLPLGTLGSKKINLNEQTEKVPTSISFADLTGISVFVGHLVALIVGVVLAGLFHVLLFAGILAPILGIVAYFAGESLVKETDIPGWIRNLISDKRIDDLATQKKPELQQKIYETLTTDSTITIKLAKSISEWLTESVREQADKARLLIA
;
A
#
# COMPACT_ATOMS: atom_id res chain seq x y z
N PHE A 1 35.04 -20.26 -63.99
CA PHE A 1 33.79 -20.68 -63.32
C PHE A 1 32.70 -19.66 -63.64
N LYS A 2 31.61 -20.07 -64.29
CA LYS A 2 30.45 -19.20 -64.55
C LYS A 2 29.40 -19.53 -63.50
N PHE A 3 29.21 -18.66 -62.51
CA PHE A 3 28.14 -18.84 -61.53
C PHE A 3 26.80 -18.74 -62.25
N MET A 4 26.02 -19.81 -62.23
CA MET A 4 24.64 -19.83 -62.68
C MET A 4 23.77 -20.16 -61.46
N PRO A 5 22.95 -19.22 -60.98
CA PRO A 5 22.07 -19.50 -59.87
C PRO A 5 21.02 -20.53 -60.29
N LEU A 6 20.87 -21.60 -59.51
CA LEU A 6 19.84 -22.63 -59.73
C LEU A 6 18.42 -22.06 -59.57
N VAL A 7 18.28 -20.98 -58.81
CA VAL A 7 17.03 -20.26 -58.61
C VAL A 7 17.25 -18.81 -59.02
N ASN A 8 16.62 -18.38 -60.12
CA ASN A 8 16.66 -17.00 -60.59
C ASN A 8 15.43 -16.22 -60.08
N GLY A 9 15.39 -14.91 -60.34
CA GLY A 9 14.30 -14.04 -59.86
C GLY A 9 12.89 -14.51 -60.26
N LYS A 10 12.71 -15.00 -61.50
CA LYS A 10 11.42 -15.51 -61.99
C LYS A 10 10.99 -16.78 -61.26
N ILE A 11 11.94 -17.68 -60.96
CA ILE A 11 11.67 -18.92 -60.22
C ILE A 11 11.30 -18.59 -58.77
N ILE A 12 12.06 -17.69 -58.11
CA ILE A 12 11.71 -17.22 -56.75
C ILE A 12 10.30 -16.62 -56.73
N GLU A 13 9.95 -15.78 -57.70
CA GLU A 13 8.65 -15.14 -57.76
C GLU A 13 7.52 -16.16 -57.92
N ALA A 14 7.70 -17.16 -58.78
CA ALA A 14 6.76 -18.26 -58.92
C ALA A 14 6.60 -19.06 -57.62
N ILE A 15 7.70 -19.37 -56.93
CA ILE A 15 7.68 -20.09 -55.64
C ILE A 15 6.94 -19.26 -54.57
N LEU A 16 7.26 -17.97 -54.46
CA LEU A 16 6.68 -17.10 -53.42
C LEU A 16 5.19 -16.83 -53.63
N ASN A 17 4.72 -16.89 -54.87
CA ASN A 17 3.31 -16.70 -55.23
C ASN A 17 2.54 -18.03 -55.35
N GLN A 18 3.22 -19.17 -55.18
CA GLN A 18 2.57 -20.48 -55.25
C GLN A 18 1.59 -20.66 -54.07
N PRO A 19 0.33 -21.02 -54.33
CA PRO A 19 -0.62 -21.43 -53.29
C PRO A 19 -0.12 -22.66 -52.53
N LEU A 20 -0.21 -22.63 -51.20
CA LEU A 20 0.15 -23.75 -50.33
C LEU A 20 -1.11 -24.25 -49.60
N SER A 21 -1.32 -25.57 -49.60
CA SER A 21 -2.46 -26.21 -48.94
C SER A 21 -2.53 -25.94 -47.44
N GLU A 22 -1.36 -25.89 -46.80
CA GLU A 22 -1.14 -25.63 -45.38
C GLU A 22 -1.49 -24.18 -45.01
N LEU A 23 -1.57 -23.30 -46.00
CA LEU A 23 -1.93 -21.90 -45.86
C LEU A 23 -3.28 -21.62 -46.53
N GLU A 24 -4.25 -22.54 -46.46
CA GLU A 24 -5.61 -22.33 -47.02
C GLU A 24 -5.61 -22.01 -48.53
N ASN A 25 -4.64 -22.56 -49.29
CA ASN A 25 -4.45 -22.29 -50.71
C ASN A 25 -4.18 -20.81 -51.05
N ILE A 26 -3.58 -20.05 -50.14
CA ILE A 26 -2.97 -18.75 -50.45
C ILE A 26 -1.45 -18.84 -50.45
N SER A 27 -0.81 -17.86 -51.07
CA SER A 27 0.66 -17.77 -51.11
C SER A 27 1.21 -17.41 -49.72
N TRP A 28 2.49 -17.72 -49.48
CA TRP A 28 3.16 -17.32 -48.23
C TRP A 28 3.10 -15.81 -48.00
N LYS A 29 3.31 -15.00 -49.05
CA LYS A 29 3.24 -13.53 -48.97
C LYS A 29 1.86 -13.06 -48.51
N SER A 30 0.81 -13.59 -49.14
CA SER A 30 -0.58 -13.27 -48.80
C SER A 30 -0.93 -13.72 -47.38
N ALA A 31 -0.44 -14.89 -46.96
CA ALA A 31 -0.67 -15.39 -45.60
C ALA A 31 0.01 -14.51 -44.55
N PHE A 32 1.24 -14.07 -44.80
CA PHE A 32 1.96 -13.14 -43.93
C PHE A 32 1.26 -11.78 -43.82
N GLU A 33 0.83 -11.21 -44.95
CA GLU A 33 0.05 -9.97 -44.98
C GLU A 33 -1.27 -10.10 -44.22
N LYS A 34 -2.04 -11.17 -44.46
CA LYS A 34 -3.28 -11.48 -43.74
C LYS A 34 -3.03 -11.54 -42.24
N GLN A 35 -1.95 -12.18 -41.80
CA GLN A 35 -1.62 -12.27 -40.38
C GLN A 35 -1.26 -10.91 -39.77
N LEU A 36 -0.55 -10.05 -40.48
CA LEU A 36 -0.25 -8.69 -40.02
C LEU A 36 -1.51 -7.83 -39.91
N LEU A 37 -2.46 -7.96 -40.83
CA LEU A 37 -3.76 -7.30 -40.75
C LEU A 37 -4.56 -7.74 -39.51
N VAL A 38 -4.54 -9.03 -39.19
CA VAL A 38 -5.15 -9.54 -37.94
C VAL A 38 -4.49 -8.95 -36.71
N VAL A 39 -3.16 -8.84 -36.69
CA VAL A 39 -2.43 -8.19 -35.58
C VAL A 39 -2.83 -6.71 -35.47
N LYS A 40 -2.91 -5.99 -36.59
CA LYS A 40 -3.34 -4.58 -36.63
C LYS A 40 -4.73 -4.40 -36.03
N GLN A 41 -5.67 -5.28 -36.39
CA GLN A 41 -7.02 -5.26 -35.83
C GLN A 41 -7.00 -5.51 -34.31
N LYS A 42 -6.28 -6.52 -33.84
CA LYS A 42 -6.16 -6.82 -32.39
C LYS A 42 -5.58 -5.67 -31.59
N LEU A 43 -4.56 -4.99 -32.14
CA LEU A 43 -3.98 -3.80 -31.49
C LEU A 43 -5.01 -2.67 -31.38
N ALA A 44 -5.82 -2.46 -32.42
CA ALA A 44 -6.89 -1.45 -32.38
C ALA A 44 -8.00 -1.79 -31.38
N GLU A 45 -8.40 -3.07 -31.28
CA GLU A 45 -9.38 -3.55 -30.29
C GLU A 45 -8.90 -3.35 -28.83
N GLN A 46 -7.58 -3.37 -28.61
CA GLN A 46 -6.96 -3.17 -27.29
C GLN A 46 -6.51 -1.73 -27.04
N ASP A 47 -6.81 -0.80 -27.96
CA ASP A 47 -6.32 0.59 -27.93
C ASP A 47 -4.79 0.72 -27.77
N ILE A 48 -4.05 -0.22 -28.37
CA ILE A 48 -2.57 -0.23 -28.35
C ILE A 48 -2.05 0.41 -29.63
N GLN A 49 -1.33 1.52 -29.48
CA GLN A 49 -0.64 2.19 -30.58
C GLN A 49 0.85 1.78 -30.61
N PRO A 50 1.27 0.90 -31.54
CA PRO A 50 2.68 0.54 -31.67
C PRO A 50 3.51 1.75 -32.14
N SER A 51 4.78 1.81 -31.73
CA SER A 51 5.70 2.90 -32.10
C SER A 51 6.73 2.52 -33.17
N ALA A 52 6.93 1.22 -33.43
CA ALA A 52 7.88 0.72 -34.41
C ALA A 52 7.62 -0.75 -34.75
N ILE A 53 8.19 -1.20 -35.87
CA ILE A 53 8.29 -2.62 -36.25
C ILE A 53 9.76 -3.01 -36.28
N LEU A 54 10.14 -4.07 -35.57
CA LEU A 54 11.50 -4.59 -35.51
C LEU A 54 11.57 -5.97 -36.16
N LEU A 55 12.29 -6.09 -37.26
CA LEU A 55 12.45 -7.32 -38.02
C LEU A 55 13.72 -8.05 -37.60
N THR A 56 13.57 -9.31 -37.17
CA THR A 56 14.67 -10.18 -36.71
C THR A 56 14.66 -11.54 -37.40
N GLY A 57 15.77 -12.27 -37.33
CA GLY A 57 15.95 -13.59 -37.95
C GLY A 57 16.25 -13.53 -39.46
N SER A 58 16.88 -14.58 -40.00
CA SER A 58 17.35 -14.61 -41.39
C SER A 58 16.24 -14.41 -42.42
N ALA A 59 15.03 -14.94 -42.16
CA ALA A 59 13.90 -14.83 -43.07
C ALA A 59 13.49 -13.37 -43.33
N SER A 60 13.71 -12.48 -42.36
CA SER A 60 13.42 -11.05 -42.53
C SER A 60 14.27 -10.37 -43.61
N LYS A 61 15.36 -11.00 -44.08
CA LYS A 61 16.18 -10.48 -45.19
C LYS A 61 15.44 -10.48 -46.53
N MET A 62 14.38 -11.28 -46.66
CA MET A 62 13.55 -11.28 -47.87
C MET A 62 12.92 -9.89 -48.07
N TYR A 63 13.12 -9.31 -49.25
CA TYR A 63 12.75 -7.91 -49.54
C TYR A 63 11.27 -7.62 -49.26
N PHE A 64 10.39 -8.52 -49.69
CA PHE A 64 8.94 -8.35 -49.61
C PHE A 64 8.40 -8.31 -48.17
N ILE A 65 9.16 -8.78 -47.17
CA ILE A 65 8.75 -8.70 -45.75
C ILE A 65 8.65 -7.24 -45.32
N LEU A 66 9.67 -6.45 -45.67
CA LEU A 66 9.71 -5.03 -45.34
C LEU A 66 8.56 -4.29 -46.05
N ASP A 67 8.38 -4.57 -47.34
CA ASP A 67 7.32 -3.96 -48.16
C ASP A 67 5.92 -4.24 -47.58
N ILE A 68 5.63 -5.49 -47.23
CA ILE A 68 4.34 -5.87 -46.65
C ILE A 68 4.15 -5.18 -45.28
N CYS A 69 5.16 -5.16 -44.41
CA CYS A 69 5.08 -4.47 -43.13
C CYS A 69 4.79 -2.97 -43.29
N GLN A 70 5.45 -2.30 -44.24
CA GLN A 70 5.25 -0.89 -44.53
C GLN A 70 3.88 -0.61 -45.18
N ASN A 71 3.37 -1.52 -46.00
CA ASN A 71 2.03 -1.38 -46.58
C ASN A 71 0.94 -1.51 -45.50
N VAL A 72 1.08 -2.45 -44.57
CA VAL A 72 0.10 -2.65 -43.49
C VAL A 72 0.19 -1.55 -42.43
N PHE A 73 1.41 -1.08 -42.12
CA PHE A 73 1.69 -0.05 -41.12
C PHE A 73 2.51 1.10 -41.72
N PRO A 74 1.91 1.95 -42.57
CA PRO A 74 2.64 2.98 -43.31
C PRO A 74 3.25 4.06 -42.41
N GLU A 75 2.61 4.33 -41.27
CA GLU A 75 3.03 5.38 -40.34
C GLU A 75 4.12 4.93 -39.35
N LEU A 76 4.48 3.64 -39.33
CA LEU A 76 5.41 3.10 -38.35
C LEU A 76 6.84 2.99 -38.91
N PRO A 77 7.86 3.39 -38.14
CA PRO A 77 9.24 3.08 -38.52
C PRO A 77 9.45 1.57 -38.46
N CYS A 78 9.71 0.97 -39.63
CA CYS A 78 10.06 -0.44 -39.76
C CYS A 78 11.57 -0.59 -39.94
N LYS A 79 12.24 -1.26 -38.98
CA LYS A 79 13.69 -1.44 -38.96
C LYS A 79 14.08 -2.91 -38.99
N ARG A 80 15.05 -3.24 -39.84
CA ARG A 80 15.73 -4.52 -39.88
C ARG A 80 17.21 -4.30 -39.57
N ASP A 81 17.76 -5.12 -38.68
CA ASP A 81 19.21 -5.09 -38.40
C ASP A 81 20.02 -5.52 -39.64
N GLY A 82 21.32 -5.22 -39.69
CA GLY A 82 22.21 -5.68 -40.76
C GLY A 82 22.43 -7.20 -40.72
N GLU A 83 22.44 -7.77 -39.52
CA GLU A 83 22.61 -9.20 -39.27
C GLU A 83 21.45 -9.71 -38.39
N PRO A 84 20.22 -9.72 -38.91
CA PRO A 84 19.01 -10.03 -38.15
C PRO A 84 19.03 -11.43 -37.52
N GLU A 85 19.79 -12.36 -38.11
CA GLU A 85 20.05 -13.70 -37.56
C GLU A 85 20.83 -13.70 -36.24
N LEU A 86 21.62 -12.64 -35.99
CA LEU A 86 22.42 -12.49 -34.77
C LEU A 86 21.72 -11.63 -33.71
N CYS A 87 20.55 -11.04 -34.00
CA CYS A 87 19.86 -10.10 -33.09
C CYS A 87 19.69 -10.65 -31.67
N ILE A 88 19.25 -11.90 -31.53
CA ILE A 88 19.03 -12.54 -30.22
C ILE A 88 20.36 -12.72 -29.47
N ALA A 89 21.37 -13.31 -30.13
CA ALA A 89 22.69 -13.52 -29.53
C ALA A 89 23.35 -12.18 -29.13
N ARG A 90 23.22 -11.14 -29.96
CA ARG A 90 23.72 -9.79 -29.67
C ARG A 90 22.99 -9.14 -28.52
N GLY A 91 21.66 -9.27 -28.46
CA GLY A 91 20.83 -8.79 -27.36
C GLY A 91 21.26 -9.41 -26.04
N LEU A 92 21.37 -10.75 -26.00
CA LEU A 92 21.82 -11.48 -24.81
C LEU A 92 23.25 -11.14 -24.42
N ALA A 93 24.18 -11.03 -25.37
CA ALA A 93 25.56 -10.63 -25.08
C ALA A 93 25.65 -9.20 -24.54
N ARG A 94 24.82 -8.28 -25.05
CA ARG A 94 24.71 -6.92 -24.53
C ARG A 94 24.18 -6.94 -23.10
N TRP A 95 23.13 -7.72 -22.83
CA TRP A 95 22.57 -7.89 -21.50
C TRP A 95 23.59 -8.45 -20.51
N GLY A 96 24.32 -9.50 -20.90
CA GLY A 96 25.40 -10.08 -20.08
C GLY A 96 26.50 -9.05 -19.74
N ARG A 97 26.89 -8.20 -20.70
CA ARG A 97 27.85 -7.11 -20.43
C ARG A 97 27.30 -6.08 -19.45
N VAL A 98 26.01 -5.73 -19.56
CA VAL A 98 25.36 -4.81 -18.61
C VAL A 98 25.40 -5.41 -17.19
N TYR A 99 25.12 -6.70 -17.01
CA TYR A 99 25.18 -7.34 -15.69
C TYR A 99 26.57 -7.25 -15.07
N LEU A 100 27.62 -7.51 -15.85
CA LEU A 100 28.99 -7.42 -15.37
C LEU A 100 29.38 -5.98 -15.01
N ARG A 101 28.99 -5.00 -15.84
CA ARG A 101 29.31 -3.58 -15.60
C ARG A 101 28.56 -2.97 -14.42
N THR A 102 27.36 -3.48 -14.15
CA THR A 102 26.46 -2.94 -13.12
C THR A 102 26.47 -3.76 -11.83
N ALA A 103 27.32 -4.80 -11.74
CA ALA A 103 27.43 -5.64 -10.55
C ALA A 103 27.68 -4.81 -9.27
N GLY A 104 28.64 -3.88 -9.31
CA GLY A 104 28.93 -3.02 -8.15
C GLY A 104 27.75 -2.15 -7.71
N PHE A 105 26.98 -1.61 -8.67
CA PHE A 105 25.76 -0.84 -8.36
C PHE A 105 24.74 -1.69 -7.62
N ILE A 106 24.56 -2.92 -8.08
CA ILE A 106 23.60 -3.86 -7.51
C ILE A 106 24.05 -4.37 -6.15
N ASP A 107 25.33 -4.62 -5.97
CA ASP A 107 25.90 -5.00 -4.68
C ASP A 107 25.70 -3.89 -3.64
N GLU A 108 25.88 -2.61 -4.03
CA GLU A 108 25.64 -1.48 -3.13
C GLU A 108 24.15 -1.30 -2.79
N ILE A 109 23.26 -1.42 -3.78
CA ILE A 109 21.81 -1.39 -3.53
C ILE A 109 21.41 -2.55 -2.61
N THR A 110 21.91 -3.76 -2.86
CA THR A 110 21.60 -4.94 -2.05
C THR A 110 22.09 -4.76 -0.63
N LYS A 111 23.33 -4.29 -0.45
CA LYS A 111 23.90 -3.98 0.87
C LYS A 111 23.07 -2.94 1.62
N PHE A 112 22.64 -1.87 0.95
CA PHE A 112 21.76 -0.85 1.55
C PHE A 112 20.45 -1.48 2.03
N LEU A 113 19.80 -2.28 1.19
CA LEU A 113 18.54 -2.95 1.53
C LEU A 113 18.69 -3.93 2.70
N ASP A 114 19.80 -4.67 2.75
CA ASP A 114 20.03 -5.69 3.77
C ASP A 114 20.49 -5.11 5.12
N THR A 115 21.11 -3.93 5.13
CA THR A 115 21.77 -3.39 6.34
C THR A 115 21.16 -2.09 6.88
N GLU A 116 20.65 -1.20 6.01
CA GLU A 116 20.23 0.15 6.40
C GLU A 116 18.70 0.29 6.39
N LEU A 117 17.99 -0.37 5.47
CA LEU A 117 16.54 -0.24 5.32
C LEU A 117 15.77 -0.54 6.62
N THR A 118 16.14 -1.61 7.33
CA THR A 118 15.50 -1.96 8.60
C THR A 118 15.70 -0.88 9.67
N SER A 119 16.87 -0.22 9.67
CA SER A 119 17.14 0.88 10.59
C SER A 119 16.29 2.12 10.27
N ILE A 120 16.14 2.46 8.99
CA ILE A 120 15.27 3.57 8.53
C ILE A 120 13.82 3.29 8.94
N ILE A 121 13.30 2.10 8.66
CA ILE A 121 11.93 1.71 9.05
C ILE A 121 11.77 1.81 10.57
N GLY A 122 12.70 1.22 11.34
CA GLY A 122 12.68 1.23 12.80
C GLY A 122 12.69 2.63 13.41
N LYS A 123 13.44 3.56 12.82
CA LYS A 123 13.53 4.97 13.24
C LYS A 123 12.18 5.68 13.21
N TYR A 124 11.33 5.39 12.22
CA TYR A 124 10.05 6.09 12.06
C TYR A 124 8.86 5.39 12.73
N ILE A 125 8.99 4.14 13.18
CA ILE A 125 7.91 3.41 13.88
C ILE A 125 7.35 4.19 15.08
N PRO A 126 8.16 4.74 16.00
CA PRO A 126 7.63 5.48 17.15
C PRO A 126 6.76 6.68 16.75
N PHE A 127 7.12 7.37 15.66
CA PHE A 127 6.34 8.50 15.13
C PHE A 127 4.98 8.04 14.63
N PHE A 128 4.94 6.93 13.87
CA PHE A 128 3.69 6.33 13.42
C PHE A 128 2.79 5.93 14.59
N LEU A 129 3.33 5.20 15.57
CA LEU A 129 2.55 4.74 16.72
C LEU A 129 2.02 5.90 17.55
N ASN A 130 2.80 6.96 17.75
CA ASN A 130 2.37 8.14 18.49
C ASN A 130 1.23 8.88 17.76
N LYS A 131 1.39 9.10 16.45
CA LYS A 131 0.35 9.76 15.64
C LYS A 131 -0.93 8.94 15.59
N LEU A 132 -0.81 7.63 15.39
CA LEU A 132 -1.95 6.72 15.40
C LEU A 132 -2.68 6.75 16.75
N ALA A 133 -1.95 6.69 17.86
CA ALA A 133 -2.53 6.77 19.20
C ALA A 133 -3.29 8.08 19.43
N GLU A 134 -2.75 9.21 18.95
CA GLU A 134 -3.40 10.52 19.04
C GLU A 134 -4.72 10.58 18.27
N GLU A 135 -4.71 10.14 17.01
CA GLU A 135 -5.90 10.17 16.15
C GLU A 135 -6.98 9.20 16.64
N LEU A 136 -6.59 8.01 17.09
CA LEU A 136 -7.52 7.06 17.71
C LEU A 136 -8.10 7.60 19.02
N ALA A 137 -7.28 8.20 19.88
CA ALA A 137 -7.77 8.82 21.12
C ALA A 137 -8.77 9.94 20.82
N THR A 138 -8.51 10.75 19.80
CA THR A 138 -9.41 11.83 19.36
C THR A 138 -10.75 11.27 18.91
N GLY A 139 -10.74 10.30 17.98
CA GLY A 139 -11.96 9.69 17.48
C GLY A 139 -12.77 8.96 18.55
N LEU A 140 -12.11 8.25 19.47
CA LEU A 140 -12.78 7.61 20.61
C LEU A 140 -13.40 8.63 21.56
N VAL A 141 -12.71 9.73 21.85
CA VAL A 141 -13.24 10.79 22.68
C VAL A 141 -14.50 11.40 22.07
N ASP A 142 -14.44 11.75 20.80
CA ASP A 142 -15.51 12.49 20.13
C ASP A 142 -16.72 11.60 19.81
N GLU A 143 -16.49 10.41 19.27
CA GLU A 143 -17.56 9.54 18.76
C GLU A 143 -18.12 8.59 19.84
N VAL A 144 -17.30 8.20 20.82
CA VAL A 144 -17.69 7.18 21.82
C VAL A 144 -17.91 7.83 23.19
N ILE A 145 -16.89 8.47 23.75
CA ILE A 145 -16.93 8.92 25.15
C ILE A 145 -17.98 10.02 25.34
N LYS A 146 -17.91 11.09 24.54
CA LYS A 146 -18.86 12.21 24.63
C LYS A 146 -20.30 11.75 24.38
N THR A 147 -20.52 10.86 23.40
CA THR A 147 -21.86 10.40 23.04
C THR A 147 -22.46 9.50 24.12
N SER A 148 -21.68 8.58 24.70
CA SER A 148 -22.13 7.70 25.79
C SER A 148 -22.40 8.46 27.09
N ILE A 149 -21.54 9.43 27.47
CA ILE A 149 -21.81 10.26 28.66
C ILE A 149 -23.09 11.08 28.47
N LYS A 150 -23.34 11.62 27.28
CA LYS A 150 -24.60 12.32 26.97
C LYS A 150 -25.80 11.38 27.02
N SER A 151 -25.66 10.15 26.53
CA SER A 151 -26.70 9.11 26.59
C SER A 151 -27.09 8.79 28.04
N TRP A 152 -26.09 8.54 28.89
CA TRP A 152 -26.30 8.34 30.33
C TRP A 152 -26.87 9.58 31.01
N ARG A 153 -26.39 10.79 30.69
CA ARG A 153 -26.93 12.04 31.23
C ARG A 153 -28.43 12.18 30.97
N ASN A 154 -28.84 11.88 29.74
CA ASN A 154 -30.22 12.02 29.28
C ASN A 154 -31.13 10.84 29.70
N ARG A 155 -30.62 9.91 30.53
CA ARG A 155 -31.30 8.68 30.99
C ARG A 155 -31.65 7.67 29.91
N ASN A 156 -31.01 7.73 28.74
CA ASN A 156 -31.07 6.65 27.76
C ASN A 156 -30.33 5.40 28.26
N VAL A 157 -29.36 5.61 29.16
CA VAL A 157 -28.63 4.58 29.89
C VAL A 157 -28.77 4.84 31.39
N VAL A 158 -29.20 3.84 32.15
CA VAL A 158 -29.72 4.03 33.51
C VAL A 158 -28.61 3.95 34.55
N SER A 159 -27.69 3.01 34.46
CA SER A 159 -26.63 2.84 35.47
C SER A 159 -25.23 3.13 34.93
N LEU A 160 -24.25 3.29 35.82
CA LEU A 160 -22.84 3.38 35.38
C LEU A 160 -22.35 2.03 34.82
N LYS A 161 -22.94 0.92 35.27
CA LYS A 161 -22.69 -0.41 34.71
C LYS A 161 -23.22 -0.55 33.28
N GLU A 162 -24.39 -0.01 32.99
CA GLU A 162 -24.90 0.03 31.62
C GLU A 162 -24.08 1.00 30.74
N LEU A 163 -23.60 2.12 31.31
CA LEU A 163 -22.70 3.04 30.60
C LEU A 163 -21.38 2.37 30.23
N GLU A 164 -20.82 1.56 31.14
CA GLU A 164 -19.65 0.70 30.87
C GLU A 164 -19.89 -0.18 29.64
N ILE A 165 -21.01 -0.91 29.61
CA ILE A 165 -21.38 -1.80 28.50
C ILE A 165 -21.63 -1.01 27.20
N GLU A 166 -22.24 0.18 27.28
CA GLU A 166 -22.45 1.05 26.13
C GLU A 166 -21.13 1.54 25.54
N ILE A 167 -20.21 2.03 26.38
CA ILE A 167 -18.88 2.48 25.95
C ILE A 167 -18.11 1.31 25.32
N GLU A 168 -18.14 0.13 25.94
CA GLU A 168 -17.49 -1.07 25.42
C GLU A 168 -17.97 -1.42 24.01
N ASN A 169 -19.29 -1.50 23.83
CA ASN A 169 -19.89 -1.83 22.53
C ASN A 169 -19.60 -0.77 21.48
N LYS A 170 -19.78 0.52 21.80
CA LYS A 170 -19.53 1.62 20.86
C LYS A 170 -18.06 1.74 20.49
N ALA A 171 -17.14 1.58 21.44
CA ALA A 171 -15.71 1.57 21.18
C ALA A 171 -15.33 0.44 20.22
N LYS A 172 -15.84 -0.78 20.47
CA LYS A 172 -15.61 -1.93 19.59
C LYS A 172 -16.13 -1.68 18.18
N ILE A 173 -17.38 -1.22 18.04
CA ILE A 173 -17.99 -0.91 16.73
C ILE A 173 -17.16 0.15 16.00
N TRP A 174 -16.80 1.24 16.69
CA TRP A 174 -16.04 2.33 16.10
C TRP A 174 -14.64 1.90 15.65
N LEU A 175 -13.90 1.18 16.49
CA LEU A 175 -12.56 0.68 16.16
C LEU A 175 -12.56 -0.28 14.96
N THR A 176 -13.68 -0.97 14.70
CA THR A 176 -13.85 -1.86 13.54
C THR A 176 -14.51 -1.17 12.33
N SER A 177 -14.80 0.13 12.41
CA SER A 177 -15.50 0.86 11.36
C SER A 177 -14.57 1.34 10.24
N ASN A 178 -15.16 1.73 9.11
CA ASN A 178 -14.43 2.36 8.00
C ASN A 178 -13.73 3.67 8.42
N ASN A 179 -14.27 4.39 9.40
CA ASN A 179 -13.68 5.64 9.87
C ASN A 179 -12.34 5.38 10.60
N ALA A 180 -12.30 4.42 11.52
CA ALA A 180 -11.07 4.03 12.19
C ALA A 180 -10.04 3.45 11.20
N ASN A 181 -10.49 2.66 10.21
CA ASN A 181 -9.62 2.16 9.15
C ASN A 181 -9.02 3.30 8.31
N GLN A 182 -9.80 4.35 8.02
CA GLN A 182 -9.33 5.53 7.29
C GLN A 182 -8.29 6.32 8.09
N ILE A 183 -8.50 6.49 9.41
CA ILE A 183 -7.51 7.11 10.31
C ILE A 183 -6.18 6.38 10.23
N VAL A 184 -6.19 5.05 10.32
CA VAL A 184 -4.96 4.27 10.29
C VAL A 184 -4.30 4.34 8.92
N THR A 185 -5.09 4.25 7.86
CA THR A 185 -4.61 4.38 6.49
C THR A 185 -3.88 5.72 6.31
N ASN A 186 -4.48 6.82 6.73
CA ASN A 186 -3.85 8.15 6.64
C ASN A 186 -2.54 8.22 7.44
N CYS A 187 -2.53 7.71 8.67
CA CYS A 187 -1.32 7.65 9.50
C CYS A 187 -0.21 6.83 8.83
N LEU A 188 -0.58 5.70 8.23
CA LEU A 188 0.33 4.81 7.52
C LEU A 188 0.94 5.49 6.29
N LEU A 189 0.14 6.23 5.51
CA LEU A 189 0.61 6.95 4.33
C LEU A 189 1.57 8.07 4.67
N ASP A 190 1.24 8.86 5.68
CA ASP A 190 2.10 9.94 6.16
C ASP A 190 3.45 9.38 6.64
N TRP A 191 3.42 8.27 7.37
CA TRP A 191 4.62 7.57 7.80
C TRP A 191 5.41 6.99 6.63
N LEU A 192 4.75 6.30 5.70
CA LEU A 192 5.40 5.67 4.55
C LEU A 192 6.07 6.70 3.64
N THR A 193 5.47 7.89 3.51
CA THR A 193 6.06 9.02 2.79
C THR A 193 7.40 9.43 3.40
N GLN A 194 7.51 9.48 4.73
CA GLN A 194 8.77 9.82 5.40
C GLN A 194 9.85 8.74 5.19
N VAL A 195 9.46 7.46 5.32
CA VAL A 195 10.36 6.33 5.05
C VAL A 195 10.84 6.35 3.60
N GLN A 196 9.93 6.55 2.65
CA GLN A 196 10.25 6.64 1.22
C GLN A 196 11.21 7.77 0.91
N ASN A 197 11.03 8.95 1.54
CA ASN A 197 11.93 10.08 1.33
C ASN A 197 13.36 9.75 1.76
N GLU A 198 13.56 9.17 2.96
CA GLU A 198 14.91 8.81 3.43
C GLU A 198 15.52 7.66 2.58
N VAL A 199 14.72 6.66 2.20
CA VAL A 199 15.16 5.61 1.27
C VAL A 199 15.55 6.20 -0.09
N GLN A 200 14.79 7.17 -0.59
CA GLN A 200 15.08 7.85 -1.85
C GLN A 200 16.36 8.68 -1.76
N GLU A 201 16.63 9.35 -0.64
CA GLU A 201 17.88 10.07 -0.43
C GLU A 201 19.09 9.13 -0.47
N GLN A 202 19.03 7.99 0.23
CA GLN A 202 20.12 7.01 0.25
C GLN A 202 20.33 6.36 -1.13
N THR A 203 19.25 5.94 -1.78
CA THR A 203 19.33 5.33 -3.12
C THR A 203 19.77 6.35 -4.19
N ASN A 204 19.42 7.63 -4.05
CA ASN A 204 19.92 8.71 -4.92
C ASN A 204 21.43 8.91 -4.78
N SER A 205 21.97 8.78 -3.56
CA SER A 205 23.42 8.85 -3.31
C SER A 205 24.14 7.74 -4.09
N ILE A 206 23.60 6.51 -4.04
CA ILE A 206 24.12 5.37 -4.81
C ILE A 206 23.98 5.65 -6.31
N CYS A 207 22.81 6.08 -6.79
CA CYS A 207 22.58 6.42 -8.21
C CYS A 207 23.62 7.41 -8.74
N ARG A 208 23.91 8.47 -7.98
CA ARG A 208 24.89 9.50 -8.36
C ARG A 208 26.28 8.92 -8.59
N LYS A 209 26.72 7.97 -7.75
CA LYS A 209 28.02 7.30 -7.89
C LYS A 209 28.17 6.57 -9.22
N TYR A 210 27.06 6.06 -9.76
CA TYR A 210 27.01 5.32 -11.02
C TYR A 210 26.52 6.16 -12.21
N GLY A 211 26.45 7.49 -12.07
CA GLY A 211 26.09 8.40 -13.16
C GLY A 211 24.62 8.38 -13.57
N LEU A 212 23.74 7.84 -12.72
CA LEU A 212 22.30 7.80 -12.97
C LEU A 212 21.62 9.12 -12.57
N PRO A 213 20.55 9.54 -13.30
CA PRO A 213 19.72 10.67 -12.91
C PRO A 213 19.10 10.49 -11.51
N LEU A 214 18.87 11.61 -10.80
CA LEU A 214 18.19 11.55 -9.51
C LEU A 214 16.74 11.09 -9.71
N GLY A 215 16.23 10.31 -8.75
CA GLY A 215 14.90 9.74 -8.84
C GLY A 215 14.76 8.54 -9.78
N THR A 216 15.87 8.01 -10.33
CA THR A 216 15.84 6.77 -11.14
C THR A 216 15.24 5.60 -10.37
N LEU A 217 15.52 5.52 -9.06
CA LEU A 217 14.95 4.51 -8.16
C LEU A 217 13.76 5.03 -7.35
N GLY A 218 13.22 6.19 -7.72
CA GLY A 218 12.08 6.80 -7.04
C GLY A 218 10.95 5.79 -6.92
N SER A 219 10.65 5.40 -5.68
CA SER A 219 9.66 4.37 -5.36
C SER A 219 8.34 4.68 -6.06
N LYS A 220 7.69 3.62 -6.54
CA LYS A 220 6.35 3.68 -7.15
C LYS A 220 5.46 4.59 -6.27
N LYS A 221 4.92 5.67 -6.84
CA LYS A 221 3.96 6.52 -6.14
C LYS A 221 2.85 5.63 -5.59
N ILE A 222 2.53 5.78 -4.31
CA ILE A 222 1.49 4.97 -3.66
C ILE A 222 0.15 5.35 -4.30
N ASN A 223 -0.32 4.51 -5.23
CA ASN A 223 -1.61 4.68 -5.87
C ASN A 223 -2.60 3.76 -5.16
N LEU A 224 -3.34 4.29 -4.19
CA LEU A 224 -4.25 3.50 -3.34
C LEU A 224 -5.55 3.13 -4.04
N ASN A 225 -5.84 3.74 -5.20
CA ASN A 225 -7.13 3.64 -5.88
C ASN A 225 -7.09 2.84 -7.19
N GLU A 226 -5.96 2.24 -7.57
CA GLU A 226 -5.87 1.44 -8.81
C GLU A 226 -5.20 0.09 -8.51
N GLN A 227 -6.03 -0.93 -8.38
CA GLN A 227 -5.69 -2.34 -8.17
C GLN A 227 -4.95 -2.66 -6.85
N THR A 228 -5.74 -3.08 -5.88
CA THR A 228 -5.44 -3.61 -4.54
C THR A 228 -4.57 -4.89 -4.50
N GLU A 229 -3.60 -5.06 -5.40
CA GLU A 229 -2.78 -6.29 -5.48
C GLU A 229 -1.28 -6.11 -5.14
N LYS A 230 -0.72 -4.89 -5.08
CA LYS A 230 0.75 -4.71 -4.92
C LYS A 230 1.24 -3.63 -3.94
N VAL A 231 0.37 -3.15 -3.07
CA VAL A 231 0.76 -2.65 -1.74
C VAL A 231 0.14 -3.66 -0.78
N PRO A 232 0.79 -4.07 0.33
CA PRO A 232 0.20 -5.03 1.25
C PRO A 232 -1.10 -4.46 1.84
N THR A 233 -2.21 -4.69 1.15
CA THR A 233 -3.58 -4.62 1.67
C THR A 233 -3.82 -5.73 2.71
N SER A 234 -2.80 -6.52 3.05
CA SER A 234 -2.79 -7.43 4.19
C SER A 234 -2.69 -6.75 5.55
N ILE A 235 -2.59 -5.41 5.61
CA ILE A 235 -2.78 -4.66 6.85
C ILE A 235 -4.22 -4.16 6.91
N SER A 236 -5.17 -5.08 6.78
CA SER A 236 -6.53 -4.86 7.24
C SER A 236 -6.57 -5.08 8.74
N PHE A 237 -7.26 -4.21 9.49
CA PHE A 237 -7.56 -4.48 10.91
C PHE A 237 -8.30 -5.82 11.09
N ALA A 238 -8.96 -6.30 10.03
CA ALA A 238 -9.62 -7.61 10.01
C ALA A 238 -8.66 -8.80 9.84
N ASP A 239 -7.52 -8.63 9.15
CA ASP A 239 -6.53 -9.70 8.90
C ASP A 239 -5.48 -9.83 10.00
N LEU A 240 -5.39 -8.84 10.87
CA LEU A 240 -4.63 -8.91 12.11
C LEU A 240 -5.45 -9.70 13.13
N THR A 241 -5.39 -11.02 13.09
CA THR A 241 -6.06 -11.92 14.06
C THR A 241 -5.70 -11.66 15.54
N GLY A 242 -4.66 -10.86 15.82
CA GLY A 242 -4.32 -10.32 17.14
C GLY A 242 -5.19 -9.13 17.60
N ILE A 243 -6.01 -8.55 16.70
CA ILE A 243 -6.78 -7.35 16.96
C ILE A 243 -8.00 -7.58 17.84
N SER A 244 -8.58 -8.78 17.88
CA SER A 244 -9.66 -9.04 18.85
C SER A 244 -9.18 -8.89 20.30
N VAL A 245 -7.96 -9.37 20.58
CA VAL A 245 -7.30 -9.23 21.87
C VAL A 245 -6.88 -7.78 22.10
N PHE A 246 -6.23 -7.15 21.12
CA PHE A 246 -5.84 -5.74 21.19
C PHE A 246 -7.03 -4.79 21.39
N VAL A 247 -8.11 -4.95 20.61
CA VAL A 247 -9.37 -4.20 20.74
C VAL A 247 -9.97 -4.46 22.11
N GLY A 248 -9.96 -5.71 22.60
CA GLY A 248 -10.40 -6.01 23.96
C GLY A 248 -9.62 -5.22 25.03
N HIS A 249 -8.29 -5.19 24.95
CA HIS A 249 -7.44 -4.43 25.88
C HIS A 249 -7.67 -2.92 25.76
N LEU A 250 -7.74 -2.39 24.54
CA LEU A 250 -8.04 -0.99 24.30
C LEU A 250 -9.40 -0.59 24.86
N VAL A 251 -10.43 -1.41 24.61
CA VAL A 251 -11.78 -1.16 25.09
C VAL A 251 -11.83 -1.15 26.61
N ALA A 252 -11.19 -2.13 27.27
CA ALA A 252 -11.08 -2.14 28.73
C ALA A 252 -10.36 -0.89 29.28
N LEU A 253 -9.29 -0.42 28.62
CA LEU A 253 -8.58 0.81 28.97
C LEU A 253 -9.47 2.05 28.82
N ILE A 254 -10.19 2.17 27.71
CA ILE A 254 -11.13 3.28 27.44
C ILE A 254 -12.19 3.35 28.54
N VAL A 255 -12.84 2.22 28.82
CA VAL A 255 -13.84 2.09 29.90
C VAL A 255 -13.25 2.55 31.23
N GLY A 256 -12.06 2.05 31.58
CA GLY A 256 -11.39 2.40 32.83
C GLY A 256 -11.08 3.89 32.97
N VAL A 257 -10.51 4.52 31.93
CA VAL A 257 -10.18 5.96 31.92
C VAL A 257 -11.44 6.82 32.06
N VAL A 258 -12.50 6.47 31.33
CA VAL A 258 -13.75 7.25 31.31
C VAL A 258 -14.49 7.15 32.63
N LEU A 259 -14.70 5.94 33.14
CA LEU A 259 -15.43 5.74 34.39
C LEU A 259 -14.67 6.34 35.58
N ALA A 260 -13.34 6.20 35.61
CA ALA A 260 -12.52 6.86 36.63
C ALA A 260 -12.67 8.39 36.55
N GLY A 261 -12.60 8.97 35.35
CA GLY A 261 -12.77 10.42 35.16
C GLY A 261 -14.17 10.92 35.57
N LEU A 262 -15.23 10.22 35.15
CA LEU A 262 -16.61 10.55 35.50
C LEU A 262 -16.83 10.43 37.01
N PHE A 263 -16.29 9.39 37.64
CA PHE A 263 -16.35 9.21 39.09
C PHE A 263 -15.67 10.36 39.84
N HIS A 264 -14.50 10.82 39.40
CA HIS A 264 -13.82 11.97 39.98
C HIS A 264 -14.68 13.25 39.89
N VAL A 265 -15.28 13.53 38.73
CA VAL A 265 -16.18 14.69 38.56
C VAL A 265 -17.37 14.61 39.51
N LEU A 266 -17.99 13.44 39.61
CA LEU A 266 -19.13 13.21 40.49
C LEU A 266 -18.77 13.31 41.98
N LEU A 267 -17.57 12.91 42.37
CA LEU A 267 -17.09 13.00 43.76
C LEU A 267 -16.77 14.45 44.16
N PHE A 268 -15.96 15.16 43.37
CA PHE A 268 -15.50 16.51 43.70
C PHE A 268 -16.54 17.61 43.45
N ALA A 269 -17.55 17.36 42.63
CA ALA A 269 -18.69 18.26 42.51
C ALA A 269 -19.64 18.20 43.73
N GLY A 270 -19.33 17.39 44.75
CA GLY A 270 -20.20 17.17 45.93
C GLY A 270 -21.48 16.39 45.60
N ILE A 271 -21.59 15.90 44.37
CA ILE A 271 -22.77 15.25 43.81
C ILE A 271 -22.98 13.87 44.44
N LEU A 272 -21.88 13.16 44.66
CA LEU A 272 -21.92 11.86 45.30
C LEU A 272 -21.96 11.94 46.83
N ALA A 273 -21.67 13.08 47.47
CA ALA A 273 -21.62 13.14 48.94
C ALA A 273 -22.94 12.68 49.63
N PRO A 274 -24.15 13.01 49.13
CA PRO A 274 -25.41 12.51 49.69
C PRO A 274 -25.70 11.04 49.33
N ILE A 275 -25.25 10.58 48.17
CA ILE A 275 -25.49 9.19 47.69
C ILE A 275 -24.46 8.23 48.28
N LEU A 276 -23.17 8.52 48.21
CA LEU A 276 -22.08 7.76 48.85
C LEU A 276 -22.19 7.78 50.37
N GLY A 277 -22.66 8.87 50.98
CA GLY A 277 -22.93 8.90 52.43
C GLY A 277 -23.91 7.81 52.88
N ILE A 278 -24.85 7.42 52.01
CA ILE A 278 -25.85 6.37 52.27
C ILE A 278 -25.42 5.02 51.67
N VAL A 279 -24.85 4.98 50.46
CA VAL A 279 -24.52 3.74 49.73
C VAL A 279 -23.10 3.22 50.06
N ALA A 280 -22.10 4.10 50.16
CA ALA A 280 -20.73 3.68 50.50
C ALA A 280 -20.57 3.31 51.98
N TYR A 281 -21.37 3.91 52.87
CA TYR A 281 -21.42 3.54 54.30
C TYR A 281 -21.93 2.10 54.52
N PHE A 282 -22.75 1.56 53.61
CA PHE A 282 -23.37 0.23 53.78
C PHE A 282 -22.86 -0.87 52.84
N ALA A 283 -22.16 -0.57 51.73
CA ALA A 283 -22.23 -1.51 50.59
C ALA A 283 -21.03 -1.64 49.60
N GLY A 284 -19.99 -0.79 49.67
CA GLY A 284 -18.81 -0.91 48.80
C GLY A 284 -18.98 -0.43 47.35
N GLU A 285 -17.88 -0.44 46.58
CA GLU A 285 -17.74 0.21 45.24
C GLU A 285 -18.65 -0.39 44.14
N SER A 286 -19.08 -1.65 44.29
CA SER A 286 -19.92 -2.36 43.31
C SER A 286 -21.36 -1.83 43.26
N LEU A 287 -21.95 -1.47 44.40
CA LEU A 287 -23.34 -1.01 44.48
C LEU A 287 -23.54 0.39 43.90
N VAL A 288 -22.50 1.23 43.90
CA VAL A 288 -22.53 2.54 43.26
C VAL A 288 -22.66 2.43 41.73
N LYS A 289 -22.07 1.40 41.11
CA LYS A 289 -22.12 1.20 39.65
C LYS A 289 -23.50 0.76 39.16
N GLU A 290 -24.24 0.04 39.98
CA GLU A 290 -25.58 -0.49 39.67
C GLU A 290 -26.70 0.50 40.02
N THR A 291 -26.40 1.54 40.80
CA THR A 291 -27.40 2.51 41.27
C THR A 291 -27.91 3.39 40.11
N ASP A 292 -29.24 3.51 39.98
CA ASP A 292 -29.87 4.53 39.14
C ASP A 292 -29.68 5.91 39.77
N ILE A 293 -28.73 6.67 39.23
CA ILE A 293 -28.48 8.04 39.66
C ILE A 293 -29.65 8.93 39.18
N PRO A 294 -30.35 9.66 40.07
CA PRO A 294 -31.47 10.52 39.69
C PRO A 294 -31.14 11.52 38.57
N GLY A 295 -32.08 11.79 37.66
CA GLY A 295 -31.85 12.65 36.49
C GLY A 295 -31.41 14.09 36.82
N TRP A 296 -31.89 14.66 37.93
CA TRP A 296 -31.49 16.00 38.38
C TRP A 296 -30.00 16.08 38.74
N ILE A 297 -29.41 14.98 39.22
CA ILE A 297 -27.98 14.87 39.49
C ILE A 297 -27.19 14.82 38.19
N ARG A 298 -27.66 14.02 37.22
CA ARG A 298 -26.97 13.87 35.93
C ARG A 298 -26.89 15.19 35.17
N ASN A 299 -27.94 16.01 35.27
CA ASN A 299 -28.00 17.33 34.65
C ASN A 299 -26.96 18.33 35.19
N LEU A 300 -26.30 18.04 36.32
CA LEU A 300 -25.16 18.83 36.81
C LEU A 300 -23.90 18.64 35.95
N ILE A 301 -23.88 17.62 35.08
CA ILE A 301 -22.82 17.40 34.09
C ILE A 301 -23.19 18.15 32.81
N SER A 302 -22.82 19.43 32.76
CA SER A 302 -23.01 20.27 31.57
C SER A 302 -22.17 19.79 30.39
N ASP A 303 -22.52 20.19 29.17
CA ASP A 303 -21.72 19.88 27.98
C ASP A 303 -20.27 20.34 28.12
N LYS A 304 -20.05 21.51 28.70
CA LYS A 304 -18.71 22.01 29.04
C LYS A 304 -17.94 21.03 29.94
N ARG A 305 -18.57 20.46 30.97
CA ARG A 305 -17.91 19.47 31.85
C ARG A 305 -17.59 18.17 31.12
N ILE A 306 -18.45 17.76 30.18
CA ILE A 306 -18.18 16.59 29.33
C ILE A 306 -16.97 16.87 28.43
N ASP A 307 -16.92 18.05 27.81
CA ASP A 307 -15.80 18.46 26.94
C ASP A 307 -14.50 18.65 27.73
N ASP A 308 -14.55 19.25 28.92
CA ASP A 308 -13.40 19.41 29.82
C ASP A 308 -12.86 18.03 30.26
N LEU A 309 -13.76 17.11 30.65
CA LEU A 309 -13.39 15.74 31.02
C LEU A 309 -12.73 15.00 29.85
N ALA A 310 -13.37 15.06 28.68
CA ALA A 310 -12.86 14.48 27.44
C ALA A 310 -11.46 15.01 27.10
N THR A 311 -11.27 16.34 27.18
CA THR A 311 -10.00 17.00 26.89
C THR A 311 -8.92 16.64 27.91
N GLN A 312 -9.27 16.60 29.19
CA GLN A 312 -8.35 16.24 30.28
C GLN A 312 -7.91 14.78 30.22
N LYS A 313 -8.80 13.87 29.77
CA LYS A 313 -8.53 12.43 29.71
C LYS A 313 -7.98 11.96 28.38
N LYS A 314 -8.05 12.76 27.31
CA LYS A 314 -7.46 12.43 26.00
C LYS A 314 -5.95 12.08 26.10
N PRO A 315 -5.09 12.85 26.81
CA PRO A 315 -3.66 12.49 26.92
C PRO A 315 -3.42 11.14 27.61
N GLU A 316 -4.18 10.85 28.68
CA GLU A 316 -4.10 9.56 29.38
C GLU A 316 -4.53 8.40 28.46
N LEU A 317 -5.59 8.61 27.68
CA LEU A 317 -6.07 7.65 26.69
C LEU A 317 -5.05 7.42 25.57
N GLN A 318 -4.49 8.50 25.01
CA GLN A 318 -3.44 8.42 23.98
C GLN A 318 -2.22 7.64 24.49
N GLN A 319 -1.74 7.96 25.70
CA GLN A 319 -0.61 7.25 26.30
C GLN A 319 -0.90 5.75 26.43
N LYS A 320 -2.09 5.39 26.95
CA LYS A 320 -2.50 3.98 27.10
C LYS A 320 -2.63 3.26 25.75
N ILE A 321 -3.15 3.93 24.72
CA ILE A 321 -3.21 3.36 23.36
C ILE A 321 -1.80 3.12 22.83
N TYR A 322 -0.89 4.09 23.00
CA TYR A 322 0.51 3.96 22.60
C TYR A 322 1.23 2.81 23.33
N GLU A 323 1.07 2.71 24.65
CA GLU A 323 1.61 1.60 25.45
C GLU A 323 1.06 0.24 24.97
N THR A 324 -0.22 0.17 24.62
CA THR A 324 -0.82 -1.06 24.08
C THR A 324 -0.23 -1.41 22.70
N LEU A 325 -0.07 -0.42 21.82
CA LEU A 325 0.51 -0.59 20.48
C LEU A 325 1.98 -1.01 20.51
N THR A 326 2.75 -0.53 21.50
CA THR A 326 4.17 -0.85 21.68
C THR A 326 4.38 -2.21 22.35
N THR A 327 3.52 -2.56 23.31
CA THR A 327 3.58 -3.85 24.02
C THR A 327 3.20 -5.00 23.10
N ASP A 328 2.21 -4.82 22.23
CA ASP A 328 1.90 -5.79 21.18
C ASP A 328 2.87 -5.64 19.99
N SER A 329 4.07 -6.21 20.18
CA SER A 329 5.12 -6.24 19.17
C SER A 329 4.67 -6.88 17.84
N THR A 330 3.57 -7.64 17.83
CA THR A 330 3.07 -8.33 16.63
C THR A 330 2.71 -7.35 15.52
N ILE A 331 2.04 -6.25 15.86
CA ILE A 331 1.63 -5.22 14.89
C ILE A 331 2.86 -4.56 14.31
N THR A 332 3.76 -4.11 15.20
CA THR A 332 4.99 -3.40 14.83
C THR A 332 5.93 -4.27 13.98
N ILE A 333 6.13 -5.53 14.37
CA ILE A 333 7.00 -6.47 13.65
C ILE A 333 6.41 -6.81 12.27
N LYS A 334 5.11 -7.12 12.21
CA LYS A 334 4.46 -7.46 10.93
C LYS A 334 4.49 -6.27 9.97
N LEU A 335 4.13 -5.08 10.46
CA LEU A 335 4.17 -3.83 9.69
C LEU A 335 5.58 -3.57 9.16
N ALA A 336 6.58 -3.55 10.04
CA ALA A 336 7.97 -3.30 9.67
C ALA A 336 8.47 -4.31 8.61
N LYS A 337 8.16 -5.60 8.80
CA LYS A 337 8.52 -6.66 7.87
C LYS A 337 7.86 -6.47 6.51
N SER A 338 6.55 -6.27 6.46
CA SER A 338 5.82 -6.12 5.19
C SER A 338 6.27 -4.89 4.39
N ILE A 339 6.52 -3.76 5.06
CA ILE A 339 7.08 -2.58 4.37
C ILE A 339 8.53 -2.80 3.93
N SER A 340 9.34 -3.48 4.75
CA SER A 340 10.72 -3.82 4.37
C SER A 340 10.76 -4.69 3.12
N GLU A 341 9.93 -5.73 3.07
CA GLU A 341 9.81 -6.62 1.90
C GLU A 341 9.34 -5.85 0.66
N TRP A 342 8.30 -5.03 0.81
CA TRP A 342 7.75 -4.23 -0.28
C TRP A 342 8.75 -3.20 -0.83
N LEU A 343 9.43 -2.44 0.04
CA LEU A 343 10.46 -1.49 -0.37
C LEU A 343 11.65 -2.21 -1.02
N THR A 344 12.04 -3.37 -0.48
CA THR A 344 13.11 -4.20 -1.06
C THR A 344 12.78 -4.64 -2.47
N GLU A 345 11.58 -5.19 -2.68
CA GLU A 345 11.12 -5.61 -4.00
C GLU A 345 11.06 -4.43 -4.97
N SER A 346 10.46 -3.31 -4.54
CA SER A 346 10.32 -2.13 -5.40
C SER A 346 11.67 -1.53 -5.79
N VAL A 347 12.60 -1.37 -4.85
CA VAL A 347 13.94 -0.83 -5.14
C VAL A 347 14.74 -1.80 -6.01
N ARG A 348 14.67 -3.12 -5.77
CA ARG A 348 15.36 -4.12 -6.60
C ARG A 348 14.84 -4.13 -8.04
N GLU A 349 13.52 -4.07 -8.24
CA GLU A 349 12.93 -4.03 -9.57
C GLU A 349 13.37 -2.77 -10.34
N GLN A 350 13.36 -1.60 -9.68
CA GLN A 350 13.80 -0.36 -10.30
C GLN A 350 15.31 -0.37 -10.57
N ALA A 351 16.10 -0.93 -9.65
CA ALA A 351 17.54 -1.06 -9.83
C ALA A 351 17.89 -1.94 -11.03
N ASP A 352 17.19 -3.06 -11.23
CA ASP A 352 17.39 -3.94 -12.38
C ASP A 352 17.09 -3.22 -13.71
N LYS A 353 16.00 -2.46 -13.77
CA LYS A 353 15.68 -1.62 -14.94
C LYS A 353 16.72 -0.52 -15.16
N ALA A 354 17.18 0.11 -14.09
CA ALA A 354 18.16 1.19 -14.14
C ALA A 354 19.53 0.74 -14.67
N ARG A 355 19.86 -0.56 -14.60
CA ARG A 355 21.10 -1.11 -15.17
C ARG A 355 21.27 -0.75 -16.65
N LEU A 356 20.16 -0.67 -17.39
CA LEU A 356 20.16 -0.30 -18.81
C LEU A 356 20.64 1.12 -19.10
N LEU A 357 20.56 2.00 -18.10
CA LEU A 357 20.94 3.41 -18.21
C LEU A 357 22.41 3.64 -17.82
N ILE A 358 23.06 2.65 -17.20
CA ILE A 358 24.48 2.70 -16.84
C ILE A 358 25.28 2.23 -18.08
N ALA A 359 25.95 3.17 -18.74
CA ALA A 359 26.68 2.95 -20.00
C ALA A 359 28.10 2.41 -19.79
#